data_AF-A0A4P7VAY6-F1
#
_entry.id   AF-A0A4P7VAY6-F1
#
_cell.length_a   1.000
_cell.length_b   1.000
_cell.length_c   1.000
_cell.angle_alpha   90.00
_cell.angle_beta   90.00
_cell.angle_gamma   90.00
#
_symmetry.space_group_name_H-M   'P 1'
#
loop_
_entity.id
_entity.type
_entity.pdbx_description
1 polymer ?
#
loop_
_entity_poly.entity_id
_entity_poly.type
_entity_poly.pdbx_seq_one_letter_code
_entity_poly.pdbx_strand_id
1 'polypeptide(L)'
;MKTTLHTEWTVEDICKGFTYNELEGKGLFGLDGRLTIQPEYQRHYIYNDGKRDVAVIESLLKGYPIGLIYFNRTVDGRFEVLDGQQRITSIGRFVTGKFAIKDEADNVQYFSGLPEEQQQKIMQSSLLVYECEGEEKEIKEWFKTINIVGIPLKEQELLNAIYSGEFVNAAKRVFSNSQNAEIQKWSHYIKGDVKRQDYLAEALRWICDSKGMSIDAYMSIHRHEPSTGELESYFRSVIDWVSATFTMVERDMCGLEWGRLYETYHATPYSTVHVAERVKALQADESVRCPRNIYEYVLGGEEDKKLLDIRIFEESTKRAAYKRQTEAAEKQGISNCPLCALGNNANKTRIYKLSEMDADHVTAWSKGGATSMENCEMLCKTHNRSKGNR
;
A
#
# COMPACT_ATOMS: atom_id res chain seq x y z
N MET A 1 13.58 20.43 -24.75
CA MET A 1 12.45 21.02 -24.01
C MET A 1 12.61 22.51 -23.99
N LYS A 2 11.59 23.23 -24.46
CA LYS A 2 11.51 24.70 -24.43
C LYS A 2 10.62 25.09 -23.24
N THR A 3 11.07 26.07 -22.47
CA THR A 3 10.30 26.59 -21.34
C THR A 3 10.16 28.11 -21.45
N THR A 4 8.98 28.61 -21.11
CA THR A 4 8.66 30.05 -21.06
C THR A 4 8.07 30.36 -19.70
N LEU A 5 8.65 31.34 -18.98
CA LEU A 5 8.12 31.78 -17.69
C LEU A 5 7.06 32.85 -17.91
N HIS A 6 5.86 32.59 -17.39
CA HIS A 6 4.76 33.53 -17.27
C HIS A 6 4.68 34.02 -15.83
N THR A 7 4.65 35.35 -15.68
CA THR A 7 4.47 36.03 -14.38
C THR A 7 3.29 36.99 -14.40
N GLU A 8 2.69 37.18 -15.57
CA GLU A 8 1.53 38.02 -15.81
C GLU A 8 0.21 37.34 -15.45
N TRP A 9 0.16 36.01 -15.38
CA TRP A 9 -1.07 35.29 -15.03
C TRP A 9 -1.34 35.38 -13.54
N THR A 10 -2.55 35.84 -13.22
CA THR A 10 -3.04 35.96 -11.85
C THR A 10 -3.87 34.75 -11.44
N VAL A 11 -4.24 34.68 -10.16
CA VAL A 11 -5.26 33.74 -9.67
C VAL A 11 -6.56 33.89 -10.43
N GLU A 12 -6.99 35.13 -10.71
CA GLU A 12 -8.21 35.41 -11.49
C GLU A 12 -8.14 34.79 -12.88
N ASP A 13 -7.03 34.96 -13.59
CA ASP A 13 -6.84 34.39 -14.92
C ASP A 13 -6.92 32.85 -14.89
N ILE A 14 -6.15 32.22 -14.00
CA ILE A 14 -6.12 30.75 -13.89
C ILE A 14 -7.49 30.20 -13.50
N CYS A 15 -8.21 30.86 -12.59
CA CYS A 15 -9.52 30.42 -12.11
C CYS A 15 -10.68 30.86 -13.01
N LYS A 16 -10.43 31.63 -14.08
CA LYS A 16 -11.48 31.99 -15.03
C LYS A 16 -12.06 30.73 -15.66
N GLY A 17 -13.39 30.57 -15.59
CA GLY A 17 -14.07 29.35 -16.05
C GLY A 17 -13.75 28.11 -15.22
N PHE A 18 -13.29 28.28 -13.97
CA PHE A 18 -12.99 27.17 -13.07
C PHE A 18 -14.20 26.28 -12.87
N THR A 19 -14.00 24.99 -13.08
CA THR A 19 -15.03 23.97 -12.90
C THR A 19 -14.50 22.86 -12.00
N TYR A 20 -15.29 22.49 -11.00
CA TYR A 20 -14.95 21.41 -10.08
C TYR A 20 -16.08 20.38 -10.07
N ASN A 21 -15.71 19.14 -10.37
CA ASN A 21 -16.61 18.00 -10.23
C ASN A 21 -16.51 17.47 -8.80
N GLU A 22 -17.53 17.70 -7.98
CA GLU A 22 -17.58 17.22 -6.60
C GLU A 22 -17.65 15.70 -6.49
N LEU A 23 -18.35 15.04 -7.42
CA LEU A 23 -18.47 13.58 -7.43
C LEU A 23 -17.11 12.93 -7.68
N GLU A 24 -16.38 13.44 -8.68
CA GLU A 24 -15.07 12.90 -9.04
C GLU A 24 -13.92 13.49 -8.21
N GLY A 25 -14.18 14.56 -7.46
CA GLY A 25 -13.16 15.31 -6.74
C GLY A 25 -12.10 15.91 -7.66
N LYS A 26 -12.51 16.40 -8.84
CA LYS A 26 -11.62 16.83 -9.93
C LYS A 26 -11.78 18.30 -10.27
N GLY A 27 -10.66 19.03 -10.34
CA GLY A 27 -10.60 20.34 -11.00
C GLY A 27 -10.53 20.12 -12.52
N LEU A 28 -11.56 20.53 -13.26
CA LEU A 28 -11.71 20.16 -14.67
C LEU A 28 -10.99 21.17 -15.57
N PHE A 29 -11.44 22.42 -15.57
CA PHE A 29 -10.94 23.45 -16.48
C PHE A 29 -10.59 24.76 -15.75
N GLY A 30 -9.72 25.56 -16.35
CA GLY A 30 -9.36 26.93 -15.97
C GLY A 30 -8.90 27.72 -17.20
N LEU A 31 -8.38 28.94 -17.01
CA LEU A 31 -7.97 29.84 -18.11
C LEU A 31 -9.04 29.97 -19.22
N ASP A 32 -10.31 30.03 -18.82
CA ASP A 32 -11.47 30.13 -19.72
C ASP A 32 -11.62 28.93 -20.68
N GLY A 33 -11.30 27.73 -20.18
CA GLY A 33 -11.33 26.48 -20.94
C GLY A 33 -10.03 26.14 -21.69
N ARG A 34 -9.00 27.00 -21.60
CA ARG A 34 -7.69 26.74 -22.21
C ARG A 34 -6.78 25.85 -21.34
N LEU A 35 -7.05 25.75 -20.05
CA LEU A 35 -6.29 24.90 -19.12
C LEU A 35 -7.14 23.72 -18.66
N THR A 36 -6.61 22.52 -18.83
CA THR A 36 -7.07 21.33 -18.13
C THR A 36 -6.28 21.20 -16.82
N ILE A 37 -6.97 21.41 -15.70
CA ILE A 37 -6.34 21.50 -14.37
C ILE A 37 -5.91 20.11 -13.88
N GLN A 38 -6.75 19.11 -14.11
CA GLN A 38 -6.46 17.73 -13.75
C GLN A 38 -6.65 16.81 -14.96
N PRO A 39 -5.62 16.72 -15.82
CA PRO A 39 -5.57 15.72 -16.88
C PRO A 39 -5.79 14.31 -16.33
N GLU A 40 -6.31 13.41 -17.15
CA GLU A 40 -6.68 12.07 -16.70
C GLU A 40 -5.50 11.24 -16.18
N TYR A 41 -4.26 11.54 -16.55
CA TYR A 41 -3.10 10.84 -16.01
C TYR A 41 -2.68 11.33 -14.60
N GLN A 42 -3.11 12.51 -14.18
CA GLN A 42 -2.75 13.09 -12.87
C GLN A 42 -3.48 12.44 -11.70
N ARG A 43 -2.86 12.44 -10.50
CA ARG A 43 -3.48 11.87 -9.30
C ARG A 43 -4.73 12.64 -8.85
N HIS A 44 -5.56 12.00 -8.02
CA HIS A 44 -6.72 12.66 -7.41
C HIS A 44 -6.31 13.86 -6.56
N TYR A 45 -7.24 14.78 -6.35
CA TYR A 45 -7.02 15.86 -5.38
C TYR A 45 -6.96 15.29 -3.96
N ILE A 46 -5.84 15.54 -3.25
CA ILE A 46 -5.53 14.99 -1.93
C ILE A 46 -5.28 16.06 -0.86
N TYR A 47 -5.39 17.36 -1.21
CA TYR A 47 -5.26 18.46 -0.25
C TYR A 47 -6.56 18.76 0.51
N ASN A 48 -7.65 18.00 0.28
CA ASN A 48 -8.93 18.16 0.97
C ASN A 48 -8.92 17.68 2.44
N ASP A 49 -7.82 17.91 3.16
CA ASP A 49 -7.66 17.52 4.56
C ASP A 49 -7.98 18.67 5.54
N GLY A 50 -8.41 19.83 5.02
CA GLY A 50 -8.71 21.03 5.79
C GLY A 50 -7.47 21.71 6.39
N LYS A 51 -6.27 21.31 5.96
CA LYS A 51 -5.00 21.88 6.42
C LYS A 51 -4.19 22.43 5.26
N ARG A 52 -3.94 21.61 4.25
CA ARG A 52 -3.04 21.98 3.14
C ARG A 52 -3.71 22.93 2.15
N ASP A 53 -4.99 22.73 1.88
CA ASP A 53 -5.77 23.66 1.07
C ASP A 53 -5.94 25.03 1.75
N VAL A 54 -6.18 25.03 3.07
CA VAL A 54 -6.18 26.25 3.89
C VAL A 54 -4.82 26.97 3.84
N ALA A 55 -3.71 26.25 4.00
CA ALA A 55 -2.36 26.84 3.95
C ALA A 55 -2.03 27.52 2.61
N VAL A 56 -2.57 27.04 1.49
CA VAL A 56 -2.43 27.70 0.18
C VAL A 56 -3.11 29.07 0.20
N ILE A 57 -4.33 29.14 0.74
CA ILE A 57 -5.09 30.40 0.84
C ILE A 57 -4.43 31.37 1.81
N GLU A 58 -3.97 30.89 2.97
CA GLU A 58 -3.22 31.72 3.92
C GLU A 58 -1.95 32.30 3.31
N SER A 59 -1.25 31.53 2.47
CA SER A 59 -0.05 32.00 1.78
C SER A 59 -0.38 33.17 0.84
N LEU A 60 -1.48 33.08 0.08
CA LEU A 60 -1.95 34.18 -0.78
C LEU A 60 -2.34 35.42 0.04
N LEU A 61 -3.06 35.24 1.14
CA LEU A 61 -3.42 36.34 2.05
C LEU A 61 -2.20 37.01 2.68
N LYS A 62 -1.11 36.26 2.91
CA LYS A 62 0.18 36.80 3.39
C LYS A 62 1.05 37.39 2.27
N GLY A 63 0.67 37.20 1.00
CA GLY A 63 1.46 37.64 -0.16
C GLY A 63 2.69 36.77 -0.43
N TYR A 64 2.69 35.54 0.07
CA TYR A 64 3.78 34.59 -0.16
C TYR A 64 3.60 33.85 -1.48
N PRO A 65 4.70 33.58 -2.21
CA PRO A 65 4.61 32.81 -3.44
C PRO A 65 4.16 31.38 -3.13
N ILE A 66 3.16 30.88 -3.86
CA ILE A 66 2.67 29.51 -3.69
C ILE A 66 3.55 28.46 -4.40
N GLY A 67 4.74 28.85 -4.85
CA GLY A 67 5.70 28.04 -5.58
C GLY A 67 5.46 28.00 -7.10
N LEU A 68 6.43 27.47 -7.84
CA LEU A 68 6.37 27.31 -9.30
C LEU A 68 5.26 26.34 -9.71
N ILE A 69 4.56 26.66 -10.79
CA ILE A 69 3.56 25.83 -11.44
C ILE A 69 4.08 25.51 -12.84
N TYR A 70 3.79 24.31 -13.35
CA TYR A 70 4.25 23.89 -14.67
C TYR A 70 3.06 23.45 -15.50
N PHE A 71 2.93 24.00 -16.70
CA PHE A 71 1.94 23.60 -17.71
C PHE A 71 2.65 22.95 -18.88
N ASN A 72 2.09 21.88 -19.41
CA ASN A 72 2.43 21.35 -20.71
C ASN A 72 1.54 22.00 -21.76
N ARG A 73 2.11 22.45 -22.87
CA ARG A 73 1.34 22.86 -24.03
C ARG A 73 1.03 21.64 -24.89
N THR A 74 -0.25 21.39 -25.14
CA THR A 74 -0.71 20.31 -26.01
C THR A 74 -0.64 20.72 -27.48
N VAL A 75 -0.69 19.73 -28.37
CA VAL A 75 -0.55 19.93 -29.84
C VAL A 75 -1.63 20.86 -30.40
N ASP A 76 -2.82 20.87 -29.80
CA ASP A 76 -3.94 21.75 -30.15
C ASP A 76 -3.84 23.16 -29.51
N GLY A 77 -2.75 23.46 -28.81
CA GLY A 77 -2.47 24.76 -28.21
C GLY A 77 -3.16 25.02 -26.87
N ARG A 78 -3.79 24.02 -26.27
CA ARG A 78 -4.29 24.07 -24.89
C ARG A 78 -3.16 23.80 -23.89
N PHE A 79 -3.48 23.94 -22.61
CA PHE A 79 -2.56 23.69 -21.50
C PHE A 79 -3.07 22.55 -20.62
N GLU A 80 -2.15 21.72 -20.15
CA GLU A 80 -2.39 20.68 -19.16
C GLU A 80 -1.46 20.88 -17.97
N VAL A 81 -1.96 20.78 -16.74
CA VAL A 81 -1.10 20.91 -15.57
C VAL A 81 -0.14 19.72 -15.47
N LEU A 82 1.16 20.03 -15.47
CA LEU A 82 2.23 19.08 -15.14
C LEU A 82 2.50 19.07 -13.64
N ASP A 83 2.64 20.24 -13.01
CA ASP A 83 2.79 20.34 -11.56
C ASP A 83 2.08 21.59 -11.03
N GLY A 84 1.63 21.51 -9.77
CA GLY A 84 0.84 22.57 -9.13
C GLY A 84 -0.66 22.32 -9.11
N GLN A 85 -1.12 21.17 -9.62
CA GLN A 85 -2.54 20.78 -9.65
C GLN A 85 -3.23 20.96 -8.30
N GLN A 86 -2.60 20.49 -7.21
CA GLN A 86 -3.20 20.55 -5.87
C GLN A 86 -3.39 22.01 -5.45
N ARG A 87 -2.41 22.89 -5.70
CA ARG A 87 -2.47 24.32 -5.35
C ARG A 87 -3.54 25.05 -6.16
N ILE A 88 -3.55 24.87 -7.48
CA ILE A 88 -4.58 25.47 -8.36
C ILE A 88 -5.98 25.02 -7.95
N THR A 89 -6.15 23.73 -7.66
CA THR A 89 -7.45 23.18 -7.24
C THR A 89 -7.88 23.74 -5.87
N SER A 90 -6.96 23.89 -4.91
CA SER A 90 -7.27 24.53 -3.62
C SER A 90 -7.76 25.97 -3.82
N ILE A 91 -7.10 26.74 -4.68
CA ILE A 91 -7.49 28.13 -4.98
C ILE A 91 -8.86 28.17 -5.63
N GLY A 92 -9.04 27.42 -6.72
CA GLY A 92 -10.32 27.33 -7.44
C GLY A 92 -11.48 26.93 -6.54
N ARG A 93 -11.27 25.94 -5.65
CA ARG A 93 -12.27 25.52 -4.66
C ARG A 93 -12.61 26.64 -3.67
N PHE A 94 -11.64 27.41 -3.21
CA PHE A 94 -11.89 28.49 -2.26
C PHE A 94 -12.66 29.64 -2.90
N VAL A 95 -12.21 30.12 -4.06
CA VAL A 95 -12.85 31.24 -4.77
C VAL A 95 -14.27 30.92 -5.24
N THR A 96 -14.57 29.63 -5.44
CA THR A 96 -15.93 29.15 -5.75
C THR A 96 -16.74 28.70 -4.53
N GLY A 97 -16.25 29.00 -3.31
CA GLY A 97 -16.99 28.78 -2.06
C GLY A 97 -17.14 27.32 -1.63
N LYS A 98 -16.29 26.41 -2.12
CA LYS A 98 -16.33 24.96 -1.80
C LYS A 98 -15.78 24.62 -0.42
N PHE A 99 -15.05 25.52 0.21
CA PHE A 99 -14.62 25.43 1.60
C PHE A 99 -14.36 26.82 2.17
N ALA A 100 -14.22 26.89 3.49
CA ALA A 100 -13.92 28.10 4.24
C ALA A 100 -12.55 27.99 4.94
N ILE A 101 -11.93 29.13 5.22
CA ILE A 101 -10.76 29.24 6.08
C ILE A 101 -11.17 29.78 7.45
N LYS A 102 -10.26 29.74 8.41
CA LYS A 102 -10.42 30.43 9.69
C LYS A 102 -9.49 31.62 9.77
N ASP A 103 -9.98 32.74 10.30
CA ASP A 103 -9.16 33.91 10.59
C ASP A 103 -8.43 33.78 11.95
N GLU A 104 -7.64 34.80 12.31
CA GLU A 104 -6.86 34.81 13.57
C GLU A 104 -7.74 34.75 14.84
N ALA A 105 -9.03 35.08 14.72
CA ALA A 105 -10.01 35.02 15.80
C ALA A 105 -10.87 33.74 15.75
N ASP A 106 -10.46 32.74 14.95
CA ASP A 106 -11.15 31.46 14.73
C ASP A 106 -12.52 31.59 14.04
N ASN A 107 -12.84 32.75 13.44
CA ASN A 107 -14.09 32.91 12.69
C ASN A 107 -13.99 32.24 11.32
N VAL A 108 -15.08 31.61 10.91
CA VAL A 108 -15.18 30.94 9.61
C VAL A 108 -15.42 31.96 8.50
N GLN A 109 -14.55 31.96 7.49
CA GLN A 109 -14.58 32.89 6.36
C GLN A 109 -14.61 32.12 5.03
N TYR A 110 -15.68 32.30 4.26
CA TYR A 110 -15.73 31.93 2.84
C TYR A 110 -15.17 33.07 2.01
N PHE A 111 -14.74 32.79 0.77
CA PHE A 111 -14.23 33.81 -0.13
C PHE A 111 -15.18 35.02 -0.27
N SER A 112 -16.49 34.76 -0.45
CA SER A 112 -17.52 35.81 -0.55
C SER A 112 -17.73 36.60 0.74
N GLY A 113 -17.31 36.07 1.90
CA GLY A 113 -17.41 36.73 3.20
C GLY A 113 -16.17 37.53 3.57
N LEU A 114 -15.06 37.38 2.83
CA LEU A 114 -13.85 38.15 3.08
C LEU A 114 -14.06 39.64 2.75
N PRO A 115 -13.35 40.56 3.42
CA PRO A 115 -13.27 41.95 3.00
C PRO A 115 -12.84 42.07 1.53
N GLU A 116 -13.38 43.05 0.81
CA GLU A 116 -13.11 43.24 -0.63
C GLU A 116 -11.61 43.36 -0.94
N GLU A 117 -10.85 44.03 -0.07
CA GLU A 117 -9.39 44.13 -0.18
C GLU A 117 -8.70 42.76 -0.16
N GLN A 118 -9.15 41.85 0.72
CA GLN A 118 -8.59 40.50 0.81
C GLN A 118 -9.00 39.62 -0.38
N GLN A 119 -10.24 39.78 -0.87
CA GLN A 119 -10.68 39.11 -2.10
C GLN A 119 -9.81 39.54 -3.29
N GLN A 120 -9.62 40.86 -3.46
CA GLN A 120 -8.75 41.40 -4.52
C GLN A 120 -7.30 40.94 -4.37
N LYS A 121 -6.76 40.92 -3.14
CA LYS A 121 -5.41 40.43 -2.86
C LYS A 121 -5.21 38.98 -3.34
N ILE A 122 -6.18 38.10 -3.09
CA ILE A 122 -6.15 36.72 -3.57
C ILE A 122 -6.23 36.71 -5.10
N MET A 123 -7.23 37.36 -5.70
CA MET A 123 -7.50 37.29 -7.14
C MET A 123 -6.38 37.89 -7.99
N GLN A 124 -5.76 38.98 -7.54
CA GLN A 124 -4.68 39.67 -8.25
C GLN A 124 -3.29 39.08 -7.96
N SER A 125 -3.18 38.06 -7.10
CA SER A 125 -1.90 37.41 -6.82
C SER A 125 -1.32 36.79 -8.09
N SER A 126 -0.13 37.25 -8.48
CA SER A 126 0.61 36.70 -9.63
C SER A 126 1.10 35.28 -9.35
N LEU A 127 0.96 34.42 -10.35
CA LEU A 127 1.40 33.04 -10.30
C LEU A 127 2.65 32.87 -11.18
N LEU A 128 3.63 32.13 -10.67
CA LEU A 128 4.84 31.80 -11.42
C LEU A 128 4.61 30.51 -12.18
N VAL A 129 4.35 30.62 -13.49
CA VAL A 129 3.96 29.48 -14.33
C VAL A 129 4.98 29.28 -15.44
N TYR A 130 5.59 28.09 -15.51
CA TYR A 130 6.36 27.68 -16.68
C TYR A 130 5.44 26.99 -17.68
N GLU A 131 5.32 27.57 -18.88
CA GLU A 131 4.85 26.86 -20.07
C GLU A 131 5.99 25.98 -20.57
N CYS A 132 5.72 24.70 -20.72
CA CYS A 132 6.64 23.69 -21.21
C CYS A 132 6.16 23.15 -22.55
N GLU A 133 7.08 23.06 -23.51
CA GLU A 133 6.86 22.46 -24.82
C GLU A 133 8.05 21.56 -25.15
N GLY A 134 7.81 20.32 -25.54
CA GLY A 134 8.88 19.38 -25.84
C GLY A 134 8.37 18.03 -26.33
N GLU A 135 9.31 17.17 -26.70
CA GLU A 135 8.96 15.80 -27.00
C GLU A 135 8.50 15.07 -25.72
N GLU A 136 7.68 14.04 -25.91
CA GLU A 136 7.12 13.27 -24.80
C GLU A 136 8.20 12.76 -23.84
N LYS A 137 9.35 12.32 -24.36
CA LYS A 137 10.49 11.86 -23.55
C LYS A 137 11.04 12.97 -22.63
N GLU A 138 11.18 14.18 -23.16
CA GLU A 138 11.72 15.31 -22.39
C GLU A 138 10.74 15.75 -21.29
N ILE A 139 9.44 15.80 -21.62
CA ILE A 139 8.38 16.10 -20.65
C ILE A 139 8.39 15.07 -19.52
N LYS A 140 8.59 13.78 -19.83
CA LYS A 140 8.70 12.70 -18.85
C LYS A 140 9.89 12.86 -17.90
N GLU A 141 11.08 13.11 -18.43
CA GLU A 141 12.30 13.31 -17.63
C GLU A 141 12.17 14.55 -16.74
N TRP A 142 11.58 15.62 -17.28
CA TRP A 142 11.28 16.82 -16.52
C TRP A 142 10.28 16.57 -15.40
N PHE A 143 9.20 15.83 -15.70
CA PHE A 143 8.18 15.47 -14.73
C PHE A 143 8.76 14.69 -13.55
N LYS A 144 9.69 13.75 -13.80
CA LYS A 144 10.43 13.06 -12.73
C LYS A 144 11.25 14.02 -11.87
N THR A 145 11.88 15.02 -12.50
CA THR A 145 12.76 15.98 -11.85
C THR A 145 12.00 16.96 -10.95
N ILE A 146 10.85 17.48 -11.39
CA ILE A 146 10.08 18.47 -10.62
C ILE A 146 9.30 17.86 -9.45
N ASN A 147 8.93 16.58 -9.54
CA ASN A 147 8.15 15.88 -8.50
C ASN A 147 8.96 15.49 -7.24
N ILE A 148 10.16 16.04 -7.06
CA ILE A 148 11.01 15.85 -5.87
C ILE A 148 10.49 16.66 -4.68
N VAL A 149 9.80 17.79 -4.92
CA VAL A 149 9.34 18.72 -3.88
C VAL A 149 7.87 18.47 -3.54
N GLY A 150 7.54 18.37 -2.24
CA GLY A 150 6.17 18.16 -1.77
C GLY A 150 5.89 16.68 -1.47
N ILE A 151 4.66 16.21 -1.76
CA ILE A 151 4.30 14.80 -1.61
C ILE A 151 4.70 14.07 -2.88
N PRO A 152 5.74 13.21 -2.84
CA PRO A 152 6.21 12.52 -4.03
C PRO A 152 5.11 11.70 -4.68
N LEU A 153 5.14 11.65 -6.00
CA LEU A 153 4.32 10.70 -6.75
C LEU A 153 4.81 9.29 -6.45
N LYS A 154 3.87 8.36 -6.33
CA LYS A 154 4.17 6.93 -6.36
C LYS A 154 4.61 6.56 -7.77
N GLU A 155 5.32 5.44 -7.87
CA GLU A 155 5.78 4.91 -9.15
C GLU A 155 4.64 4.76 -10.16
N GLN A 156 3.49 4.20 -9.76
CA GLN A 156 2.33 4.08 -10.66
C GLN A 156 1.75 5.43 -11.09
N GLU A 157 1.75 6.45 -10.22
CA GLU A 157 1.30 7.80 -10.57
C GLU A 157 2.21 8.41 -11.65
N LEU A 158 3.51 8.13 -11.57
CA LEU A 158 4.50 8.52 -12.58
C LEU A 158 4.35 7.74 -13.88
N LEU A 159 4.15 6.42 -13.82
CA LEU A 159 3.93 5.59 -15.01
C LEU A 159 2.65 5.99 -15.77
N ASN A 160 1.59 6.37 -15.06
CA ASN A 160 0.36 6.86 -15.67
C ASN A 160 0.56 8.19 -16.43
N ALA A 161 1.40 9.09 -15.92
CA ALA A 161 1.78 10.31 -16.63
C ALA A 161 2.63 10.01 -17.87
N ILE A 162 3.53 9.03 -17.77
CA ILE A 162 4.42 8.60 -18.85
C ILE A 162 3.61 7.94 -19.98
N TYR A 163 2.73 7.00 -19.64
CA TYR A 163 1.97 6.21 -20.60
C TYR A 163 0.54 6.72 -20.76
N SER A 164 0.35 8.03 -20.60
CA SER A 164 -0.95 8.66 -20.75
C SER A 164 -1.57 8.31 -22.11
N GLY A 165 -2.87 8.00 -22.09
CA GLY A 165 -3.59 7.42 -23.22
C GLY A 165 -4.92 6.82 -22.80
N GLU A 166 -5.63 6.23 -23.76
CA GLU A 166 -6.97 5.68 -23.54
C GLU A 166 -6.97 4.57 -22.48
N PHE A 167 -5.92 3.76 -22.44
CA PHE A 167 -5.81 2.65 -21.49
C PHE A 167 -5.68 3.13 -20.05
N VAL A 168 -4.81 4.10 -19.78
CA VAL A 168 -4.67 4.68 -18.43
C VAL A 168 -5.99 5.29 -17.98
N ASN A 169 -6.70 5.96 -18.89
CA ASN A 169 -8.00 6.55 -18.58
C ASN A 169 -9.02 5.47 -18.22
N ALA A 170 -9.07 4.37 -18.99
CA ALA A 170 -9.92 3.22 -18.69
C ALA A 170 -9.56 2.57 -17.36
N ALA A 171 -8.27 2.33 -17.11
CA ALA A 171 -7.78 1.68 -15.91
C ALA A 171 -8.10 2.50 -14.66
N LYS A 172 -7.96 3.82 -14.72
CA LYS A 172 -8.29 4.69 -13.60
C LYS A 172 -9.79 4.74 -13.30
N ARG A 173 -10.66 4.66 -14.31
CA ARG A 173 -12.12 4.58 -14.09
C ARG A 173 -12.52 3.35 -13.29
N VAL A 174 -11.76 2.26 -13.40
CA VAL A 174 -12.00 1.01 -12.66
C VAL A 174 -11.28 1.01 -11.31
N PHE A 175 -9.96 1.18 -11.33
CA PHE A 175 -9.08 0.92 -10.20
C PHE A 175 -8.72 2.16 -9.36
N SER A 176 -9.05 3.37 -9.82
CA SER A 176 -8.79 4.61 -9.09
C SER A 176 -10.05 5.41 -8.77
N ASN A 177 -11.23 4.88 -9.08
CA ASN A 177 -12.51 5.52 -8.80
C ASN A 177 -13.01 5.16 -7.40
N SER A 178 -12.87 6.05 -6.41
CA SER A 178 -13.31 5.79 -5.03
C SER A 178 -14.80 5.49 -4.86
N GLN A 179 -15.64 5.75 -5.87
CA GLN A 179 -17.07 5.41 -5.85
C GLN A 179 -17.39 4.02 -6.43
N ASN A 180 -16.37 3.27 -6.89
CA ASN A 180 -16.58 1.92 -7.38
C ASN A 180 -17.06 1.01 -6.22
N ALA A 181 -18.24 0.39 -6.40
CA ALA A 181 -18.88 -0.46 -5.40
C ALA A 181 -18.00 -1.65 -4.95
N GLU A 182 -17.10 -2.11 -5.83
CA GLU A 182 -16.20 -3.22 -5.54
C GLU A 182 -15.03 -2.84 -4.60
N ILE A 183 -14.78 -1.55 -4.37
CA ILE A 183 -13.65 -1.11 -3.53
C ILE A 183 -13.74 -1.66 -2.12
N GLN A 184 -14.96 -1.72 -1.56
CA GLN A 184 -15.14 -2.30 -0.24
C GLN A 184 -14.65 -3.75 -0.23
N LYS A 185 -15.03 -4.57 -1.24
CA LYS A 185 -14.55 -5.94 -1.39
C LYS A 185 -13.02 -5.98 -1.53
N TRP A 186 -12.46 -5.23 -2.48
CA TRP A 186 -11.03 -5.23 -2.79
C TRP A 186 -10.15 -4.76 -1.61
N SER A 187 -10.65 -3.86 -0.76
CA SER A 187 -9.92 -3.34 0.41
C SER A 187 -9.57 -4.40 1.47
N HIS A 188 -10.28 -5.53 1.47
CA HIS A 188 -9.96 -6.65 2.36
C HIS A 188 -8.73 -7.44 1.90
N TYR A 189 -8.37 -7.35 0.61
CA TYR A 189 -7.29 -8.12 0.01
C TYR A 189 -6.10 -7.25 -0.36
N ILE A 190 -6.35 -5.99 -0.74
CA ILE A 190 -5.33 -5.06 -1.24
C ILE A 190 -5.13 -3.95 -0.23
N LYS A 191 -3.87 -3.77 0.18
CA LYS A 191 -3.47 -2.67 1.03
C LYS A 191 -3.14 -1.46 0.19
N GLY A 192 -3.90 -0.39 0.32
CA GLY A 192 -3.59 0.87 -0.35
C GLY A 192 -4.73 1.88 -0.33
N ASP A 193 -4.47 3.02 -0.96
CA ASP A 193 -5.42 4.08 -1.21
C ASP A 193 -5.74 4.13 -2.71
N VAL A 194 -7.02 3.93 -3.04
CA VAL A 194 -7.56 4.02 -4.39
C VAL A 194 -7.22 5.36 -5.05
N LYS A 195 -7.26 6.47 -4.30
CA LYS A 195 -6.96 7.80 -4.81
C LYS A 195 -5.48 7.98 -5.16
N ARG A 196 -4.61 7.20 -4.52
CA ARG A 196 -3.16 7.09 -4.78
C ARG A 196 -2.80 6.00 -5.78
N GLN A 197 -3.81 5.42 -6.44
CA GLN A 197 -3.66 4.45 -7.53
C GLN A 197 -3.02 3.12 -7.10
N ASP A 198 -3.07 2.78 -5.81
CA ASP A 198 -2.45 1.54 -5.29
C ASP A 198 -3.10 0.28 -5.84
N TYR A 199 -4.40 0.32 -6.13
CA TYR A 199 -5.15 -0.83 -6.64
C TYR A 199 -4.82 -1.09 -8.10
N LEU A 200 -4.61 -0.01 -8.87
CA LEU A 200 -4.13 -0.10 -10.25
C LEU A 200 -2.71 -0.65 -10.28
N ALA A 201 -1.84 -0.15 -9.39
CA ALA A 201 -0.46 -0.63 -9.27
C ALA A 201 -0.44 -2.13 -8.96
N GLU A 202 -1.28 -2.58 -8.02
CA GLU A 202 -1.38 -3.98 -7.63
C GLU A 202 -1.94 -4.86 -8.76
N ALA A 203 -3.00 -4.41 -9.45
CA ALA A 203 -3.56 -5.12 -10.59
C ALA A 203 -2.53 -5.29 -11.72
N LEU A 204 -1.80 -4.21 -12.04
CA LEU A 204 -0.73 -4.23 -13.05
C LEU A 204 0.40 -5.17 -12.62
N ARG A 205 0.82 -5.12 -11.35
CA ARG A 205 1.83 -6.00 -10.80
C ARG A 205 1.46 -7.47 -11.00
N TRP A 206 0.25 -7.87 -10.60
CA TRP A 206 -0.16 -9.28 -10.71
C TRP A 206 -0.19 -9.79 -12.15
N ILE A 207 -0.71 -9.02 -13.11
CA ILE A 207 -0.75 -9.46 -14.52
C ILE A 207 0.64 -9.42 -15.18
N CYS A 208 1.48 -8.48 -14.78
CA CYS A 208 2.84 -8.37 -15.29
C CYS A 208 3.70 -9.53 -14.79
N ASP A 209 3.57 -9.90 -13.51
CA ASP A 209 4.26 -11.03 -12.91
C ASP A 209 3.87 -12.35 -13.60
N SER A 210 2.58 -12.57 -13.91
CA SER A 210 2.15 -13.79 -14.62
C SER A 210 2.61 -13.84 -16.07
N LYS A 211 2.82 -12.68 -16.71
CA LYS A 211 3.38 -12.59 -18.07
C LYS A 211 4.90 -12.53 -18.10
N GLY A 212 5.57 -12.44 -16.95
CA GLY A 212 7.02 -12.26 -16.87
C GLY A 212 7.51 -10.97 -17.54
N MET A 213 6.75 -9.89 -17.43
CA MET A 213 7.07 -8.60 -18.04
C MET A 213 7.04 -7.46 -17.03
N SER A 214 7.59 -6.30 -17.39
CA SER A 214 7.54 -5.11 -16.54
C SER A 214 6.26 -4.30 -16.78
N ILE A 215 5.85 -3.54 -15.75
CA ILE A 215 4.64 -2.69 -15.81
C ILE A 215 4.78 -1.65 -16.93
N ASP A 216 5.95 -1.07 -17.11
CA ASP A 216 6.21 -0.07 -18.14
C ASP A 216 6.06 -0.66 -19.56
N ALA A 217 6.51 -1.90 -19.78
CA ALA A 217 6.32 -2.60 -21.04
C ALA A 217 4.83 -2.89 -21.30
N TYR A 218 4.10 -3.36 -20.28
CA TYR A 218 2.65 -3.61 -20.40
C TYR A 218 1.91 -2.33 -20.76
N MET A 219 2.10 -1.26 -19.99
CA MET A 219 1.44 0.01 -20.23
C MET A 219 1.80 0.63 -21.59
N SER A 220 3.04 0.42 -22.08
CA SER A 220 3.44 0.86 -23.41
C SER A 220 2.72 0.12 -24.53
N ILE A 221 2.53 -1.20 -24.40
CA ILE A 221 1.84 -2.03 -25.40
C ILE A 221 0.36 -1.64 -25.48
N HIS A 222 -0.29 -1.48 -24.33
CA HIS A 222 -1.72 -1.22 -24.25
C HIS A 222 -2.10 0.26 -24.36
N ARG A 223 -1.16 1.19 -24.50
CA ARG A 223 -1.37 2.65 -24.36
C ARG A 223 -2.59 3.22 -25.08
N HIS A 224 -2.87 2.73 -26.29
CA HIS A 224 -3.95 3.20 -27.16
C HIS A 224 -5.22 2.34 -27.09
N GLU A 225 -5.30 1.39 -26.16
CA GLU A 225 -6.48 0.56 -25.99
C GLU A 225 -7.54 1.28 -25.14
N PRO A 226 -8.81 1.35 -25.59
CA PRO A 226 -9.86 2.05 -24.85
C PRO A 226 -10.39 1.29 -23.63
N SER A 227 -9.92 0.05 -23.42
CA SER A 227 -10.46 -0.90 -22.46
C SER A 227 -9.36 -1.53 -21.62
N THR A 228 -9.71 -1.95 -20.40
CA THR A 228 -8.85 -2.73 -19.51
C THR A 228 -9.25 -4.19 -19.42
N GLY A 229 -9.92 -4.73 -20.44
CA GLY A 229 -10.52 -6.06 -20.41
C GLY A 229 -9.58 -7.15 -19.86
N GLU A 230 -8.36 -7.27 -20.37
CA GLU A 230 -7.40 -8.27 -19.90
C GLU A 230 -6.97 -8.04 -18.45
N LEU A 231 -6.51 -6.82 -18.13
CA LEU A 231 -6.10 -6.42 -16.78
C LEU A 231 -7.22 -6.65 -15.74
N GLU A 232 -8.43 -6.22 -16.08
CA GLU A 232 -9.60 -6.32 -15.21
C GLU A 232 -10.05 -7.77 -15.04
N SER A 233 -10.11 -8.57 -16.11
CA SER A 233 -10.48 -9.98 -16.03
C SER A 233 -9.49 -10.77 -15.19
N TYR A 234 -8.19 -10.55 -15.37
CA TYR A 234 -7.17 -11.23 -14.59
C TYR A 234 -7.24 -10.84 -13.10
N PHE A 235 -7.32 -9.54 -12.82
CA PHE A 235 -7.49 -9.04 -11.45
C PHE A 235 -8.73 -9.65 -10.75
N ARG A 236 -9.87 -9.67 -11.45
CA ARG A 236 -11.11 -10.25 -10.92
C ARG A 236 -10.97 -11.75 -10.68
N SER A 237 -10.26 -12.47 -11.55
CA SER A 237 -10.01 -13.91 -11.39
C SER A 237 -9.24 -14.21 -10.10
N VAL A 238 -8.23 -13.40 -9.78
CA VAL A 238 -7.50 -13.50 -8.50
C VAL A 238 -8.45 -13.26 -7.33
N ILE A 239 -9.17 -12.14 -7.32
CA ILE A 239 -10.07 -11.77 -6.22
C ILE A 239 -11.20 -12.78 -6.02
N ASP A 240 -11.79 -13.28 -7.10
CA ASP A 240 -12.89 -14.23 -7.05
C ASP A 240 -12.40 -15.61 -6.61
N TRP A 241 -11.20 -16.04 -7.02
CA TRP A 241 -10.58 -17.25 -6.48
C TRP A 241 -10.34 -17.16 -4.97
N VAL A 242 -9.77 -16.06 -4.47
CA VAL A 242 -9.56 -15.87 -3.02
C VAL A 242 -10.90 -15.90 -2.30
N SER A 243 -11.89 -15.17 -2.80
CA SER A 243 -13.23 -15.07 -2.18
C SER A 243 -14.01 -16.40 -2.22
N ALA A 244 -13.77 -17.24 -3.24
CA ALA A 244 -14.38 -18.56 -3.34
C ALA A 244 -13.67 -19.59 -2.45
N THR A 245 -12.35 -19.47 -2.28
CA THR A 245 -11.52 -20.40 -1.50
C THR A 245 -11.66 -20.14 0.00
N PHE A 246 -11.68 -18.87 0.41
CA PHE A 246 -11.83 -18.45 1.80
C PHE A 246 -13.20 -17.83 2.02
N THR A 247 -14.11 -18.56 2.67
CA THR A 247 -15.48 -18.07 2.96
C THR A 247 -15.52 -17.07 4.11
N MET A 248 -14.39 -16.81 4.77
CA MET A 248 -14.21 -15.76 5.76
C MET A 248 -13.43 -14.60 5.15
N VAL A 249 -13.56 -13.43 5.77
CA VAL A 249 -12.74 -12.27 5.44
C VAL A 249 -12.14 -11.75 6.74
N GLU A 250 -10.82 -11.89 6.85
CA GLU A 250 -10.07 -11.55 8.07
C GLU A 250 -9.12 -10.39 7.80
N ARG A 251 -8.77 -9.65 8.85
CA ARG A 251 -7.99 -8.40 8.72
C ARG A 251 -6.58 -8.63 8.16
N ASP A 252 -5.98 -9.77 8.48
CA ASP A 252 -4.65 -10.20 8.08
C ASP A 252 -4.54 -10.69 6.63
N MET A 253 -5.68 -10.86 5.93
CA MET A 253 -5.74 -11.11 4.48
C MET A 253 -5.33 -9.89 3.65
N CYS A 254 -5.43 -8.69 4.21
CA CYS A 254 -5.14 -7.45 3.50
C CYS A 254 -3.63 -7.33 3.22
N GLY A 255 -3.29 -7.14 1.94
CA GLY A 255 -1.93 -6.93 1.47
C GLY A 255 -1.06 -8.19 1.43
N LEU A 256 -1.67 -9.37 1.31
CA LEU A 256 -0.93 -10.59 0.94
C LEU A 256 -0.65 -10.60 -0.56
N GLU A 257 0.33 -11.39 -0.98
CA GLU A 257 0.75 -11.53 -2.38
C GLU A 257 -0.25 -12.40 -3.17
N TRP A 258 -1.51 -11.97 -3.23
CA TRP A 258 -2.62 -12.74 -3.79
C TRP A 258 -2.42 -13.12 -5.25
N GLY A 259 -1.77 -12.28 -6.07
CA GLY A 259 -1.40 -12.63 -7.44
C GLY A 259 -0.46 -13.84 -7.49
N ARG A 260 0.63 -13.85 -6.70
CA ARG A 260 1.54 -15.00 -6.62
C ARG A 260 0.84 -16.24 -6.06
N LEU A 261 0.03 -16.07 -5.01
CA LEU A 261 -0.71 -17.18 -4.41
C LEU A 261 -1.71 -17.78 -5.41
N TYR A 262 -2.39 -16.95 -6.19
CA TYR A 262 -3.24 -17.40 -7.28
C TYR A 262 -2.44 -18.24 -8.26
N GLU A 263 -1.36 -17.72 -8.84
CA GLU A 263 -0.51 -18.45 -9.79
C GLU A 263 0.02 -19.79 -9.24
N THR A 264 0.28 -19.85 -7.93
CA THR A 264 0.80 -21.06 -7.28
C THR A 264 -0.28 -22.10 -6.98
N TYR A 265 -1.47 -21.68 -6.56
CA TYR A 265 -2.43 -22.56 -5.89
C TYR A 265 -3.79 -22.68 -6.59
N HIS A 266 -4.17 -21.80 -7.53
CA HIS A 266 -5.54 -21.74 -8.05
C HIS A 266 -6.02 -23.00 -8.78
N ALA A 267 -5.10 -23.80 -9.33
CA ALA A 267 -5.41 -25.06 -10.01
C ALA A 267 -5.70 -26.21 -9.03
N THR A 268 -5.44 -26.03 -7.74
CA THR A 268 -5.69 -27.05 -6.71
C THR A 268 -7.12 -26.91 -6.18
N PRO A 269 -7.92 -27.98 -6.15
CA PRO A 269 -9.26 -27.93 -5.57
C PRO A 269 -9.17 -27.92 -4.04
N TYR A 270 -9.85 -26.97 -3.40
CA TYR A 270 -9.92 -26.85 -1.95
C TYR A 270 -11.34 -27.11 -1.43
N SER A 271 -11.45 -27.83 -0.32
CA SER A 271 -12.69 -27.87 0.47
C SER A 271 -12.77 -26.59 1.29
N THR A 272 -13.74 -25.73 0.98
CA THR A 272 -13.94 -24.44 1.67
C THR A 272 -14.21 -24.62 3.16
N VAL A 273 -14.92 -25.69 3.54
CA VAL A 273 -15.17 -26.05 4.94
C VAL A 273 -13.87 -26.38 5.64
N HIS A 274 -13.04 -27.23 5.03
CA HIS A 274 -11.77 -27.64 5.63
C HIS A 274 -10.79 -26.46 5.77
N VAL A 275 -10.64 -25.66 4.71
CA VAL A 275 -9.82 -24.44 4.74
C VAL A 275 -10.28 -23.52 5.87
N ALA A 276 -11.60 -23.29 5.98
CA ALA A 276 -12.15 -22.43 7.01
C ALA A 276 -11.88 -22.93 8.43
N GLU A 277 -12.02 -24.24 8.67
CA GLU A 277 -11.73 -24.87 9.96
C GLU A 277 -10.25 -24.74 10.32
N ARG A 278 -9.35 -24.98 9.36
CA ARG A 278 -7.89 -24.94 9.60
C ARG A 278 -7.38 -23.53 9.84
N VAL A 279 -7.84 -22.55 9.06
CA VAL A 279 -7.49 -21.13 9.28
C VAL A 279 -7.92 -20.69 10.68
N LYS A 280 -9.16 -20.99 11.10
CA LYS A 280 -9.65 -20.64 12.44
C LYS A 280 -8.85 -21.32 13.55
N ALA A 281 -8.52 -22.60 13.39
CA ALA A 281 -7.73 -23.34 14.36
C ALA A 281 -6.33 -22.72 14.53
N LEU A 282 -5.68 -22.35 13.43
CA LEU A 282 -4.35 -21.74 13.44
C LEU A 282 -4.36 -20.31 13.96
N GLN A 283 -5.42 -19.53 13.70
CA GLN A 283 -5.58 -18.19 14.26
C GLN A 283 -5.81 -18.21 15.78
N ALA A 284 -6.45 -19.26 16.30
CA ALA A 284 -6.65 -19.46 17.73
C ALA A 284 -5.40 -20.03 18.44
N ASP A 285 -4.41 -20.52 17.70
CA ASP A 285 -3.17 -21.05 18.27
C ASP A 285 -2.20 -19.90 18.60
N GLU A 286 -2.08 -19.59 19.90
CA GLU A 286 -1.20 -18.55 20.42
C GLU A 286 0.30 -18.77 20.09
N SER A 287 0.67 -19.97 19.64
CA SER A 287 2.03 -20.24 19.18
C SER A 287 2.31 -19.74 17.77
N VAL A 288 1.30 -19.44 16.93
CA VAL A 288 1.51 -18.89 15.60
C VAL A 288 1.88 -17.40 15.69
N ARG A 289 3.08 -17.01 15.28
CA ARG A 289 3.53 -15.60 15.34
C ARG A 289 3.28 -14.82 14.06
N CYS A 290 3.09 -15.52 12.94
CA CYS A 290 2.77 -14.91 11.65
C CYS A 290 1.38 -15.33 11.13
N PRO A 291 0.28 -14.79 11.70
CA PRO A 291 -1.08 -15.10 11.25
C PRO A 291 -1.31 -14.86 9.76
N ARG A 292 -0.68 -13.83 9.20
CA ARG A 292 -0.74 -13.50 7.76
C ARG A 292 -0.33 -14.66 6.85
N ASN A 293 0.54 -15.55 7.32
CA ASN A 293 1.05 -16.65 6.49
C ASN A 293 0.23 -17.94 6.64
N ILE A 294 -0.81 -17.94 7.51
CA ILE A 294 -1.73 -19.08 7.67
C ILE A 294 -2.38 -19.44 6.34
N TYR A 295 -2.79 -18.44 5.55
CA TYR A 295 -3.47 -18.68 4.28
C TYR A 295 -2.59 -19.45 3.30
N GLU A 296 -1.34 -19.02 3.11
CA GLU A 296 -0.39 -19.73 2.25
C GLU A 296 -0.05 -21.12 2.80
N TYR A 297 0.12 -21.24 4.13
CA TYR A 297 0.38 -22.53 4.77
C TYR A 297 -0.74 -23.55 4.52
N VAL A 298 -2.00 -23.13 4.66
CA VAL A 298 -3.17 -23.98 4.42
C VAL A 298 -3.32 -24.30 2.93
N LEU A 299 -3.11 -23.32 2.03
CA LEU A 299 -3.11 -23.56 0.59
C LEU A 299 -2.02 -24.55 0.15
N GLY A 300 -0.85 -24.47 0.77
CA GLY A 300 0.28 -25.38 0.57
C GLY A 300 0.14 -26.74 1.26
N GLY A 301 -1.05 -27.13 1.71
CA GLY A 301 -1.29 -28.45 2.30
C GLY A 301 -0.63 -28.64 3.68
N GLU A 302 -0.33 -27.55 4.38
CA GLU A 302 0.28 -27.57 5.72
C GLU A 302 1.69 -28.18 5.77
N GLU A 303 2.43 -28.08 4.67
CA GLU A 303 3.78 -28.64 4.55
C GLU A 303 4.87 -27.68 5.08
N ASP A 304 4.88 -26.42 4.61
CA ASP A 304 5.91 -25.44 4.98
C ASP A 304 5.62 -24.72 6.29
N LYS A 305 5.96 -25.39 7.39
CA LYS A 305 5.73 -24.91 8.76
C LYS A 305 6.50 -23.63 9.10
N LYS A 306 7.53 -23.27 8.34
CA LYS A 306 8.30 -22.04 8.57
C LYS A 306 7.47 -20.79 8.32
N LEU A 307 6.44 -20.90 7.48
CA LEU A 307 5.50 -19.83 7.19
C LEU A 307 4.86 -19.27 8.47
N LEU A 308 4.58 -20.12 9.46
CA LEU A 308 3.83 -19.73 10.66
C LEU A 308 4.67 -19.03 11.74
N ASP A 309 6.02 -19.09 11.64
CA ASP A 309 6.96 -18.65 12.68
C ASP A 309 6.51 -19.07 14.08
N ILE A 310 6.55 -20.38 14.37
CA ILE A 310 6.01 -20.90 15.63
C ILE A 310 6.84 -20.43 16.83
N ARG A 311 6.17 -19.81 17.81
CA ARG A 311 6.72 -19.38 19.08
C ARG A 311 7.28 -20.57 19.86
N ILE A 312 8.55 -20.47 20.21
CA ILE A 312 9.19 -21.36 21.19
C ILE A 312 8.73 -20.93 22.60
N PHE A 313 8.57 -21.90 23.50
CA PHE A 313 8.15 -21.76 24.91
C PHE A 313 8.59 -20.47 25.61
N GLU A 314 7.74 -19.90 26.48
CA GLU A 314 8.11 -18.72 27.28
C GLU A 314 9.28 -19.01 28.22
N GLU A 315 10.06 -17.99 28.60
CA GLU A 315 11.20 -18.14 29.51
C GLU A 315 10.80 -18.75 30.87
N SER A 316 9.59 -18.47 31.35
CA SER A 316 9.00 -19.11 32.53
C SER A 316 8.86 -20.62 32.36
N THR A 317 8.27 -21.06 31.25
CA THR A 317 8.11 -22.47 30.87
C THR A 317 9.45 -23.16 30.66
N LYS A 318 10.42 -22.50 30.01
CA LYS A 318 11.78 -23.06 29.85
C LYS A 318 12.46 -23.30 31.19
N ARG A 319 12.39 -22.33 32.10
CA ARG A 319 12.98 -22.44 33.45
C ARG A 319 12.31 -23.56 34.26
N ALA A 320 10.98 -23.66 34.17
CA ALA A 320 10.23 -24.72 34.83
C ALA A 320 10.61 -26.10 34.27
N ALA A 321 10.68 -26.26 32.94
CA ALA A 321 11.04 -27.51 32.28
C ALA A 321 12.49 -27.93 32.62
N TYR A 322 13.42 -26.97 32.61
CA TYR A 322 14.80 -27.16 33.04
C TYR A 322 14.89 -27.64 34.48
N LYS A 323 14.18 -26.98 35.41
CA LYS A 323 14.18 -27.36 36.83
C LYS A 323 13.64 -28.78 37.01
N ARG A 324 12.49 -29.07 36.41
CA ARG A 324 11.86 -30.41 36.42
C ARG A 324 12.81 -31.50 35.91
N GLN A 325 13.45 -31.29 34.76
CA GLN A 325 14.37 -32.26 34.17
C GLN A 325 15.66 -32.42 34.97
N THR A 326 16.20 -31.33 35.48
CA THR A 326 17.47 -31.35 36.22
C THR A 326 17.30 -32.06 37.56
N GLU A 327 16.25 -31.76 38.32
CA GLU A 327 15.96 -32.44 39.59
C GLU A 327 15.70 -33.94 39.39
N ALA A 328 15.02 -34.33 38.31
CA ALA A 328 14.79 -35.73 37.98
C ALA A 328 16.10 -36.45 37.57
N ALA A 329 16.93 -35.80 36.76
CA ALA A 329 18.18 -36.34 36.27
C ALA A 329 19.22 -36.51 37.39
N GLU A 330 19.32 -35.55 38.30
CA GLU A 330 20.21 -35.62 39.47
C GLU A 330 19.84 -36.79 40.40
N LYS A 331 18.55 -37.02 40.64
CA LYS A 331 18.08 -38.17 41.45
C LYS A 331 18.41 -39.52 40.83
N GLN A 332 18.44 -39.60 39.50
CA GLN A 332 18.70 -40.82 38.75
C GLN A 332 20.18 -40.98 38.34
N GLY A 333 21.02 -39.97 38.57
CA GLY A 333 22.41 -39.96 38.15
C GLY A 333 22.62 -39.96 36.63
N ILE A 334 21.68 -39.37 35.87
CA ILE A 334 21.71 -39.29 34.40
C ILE A 334 21.80 -37.83 33.92
N SER A 335 21.94 -37.62 32.61
CA SER A 335 21.93 -36.28 32.02
C SER A 335 20.55 -35.64 32.08
N ASN A 336 20.50 -34.32 32.29
CA ASN A 336 19.26 -33.53 32.17
C ASN A 336 18.84 -33.26 30.72
N CYS A 337 19.63 -33.72 29.72
CA CYS A 337 19.20 -33.86 28.33
C CYS A 337 18.78 -35.33 28.06
N PRO A 338 17.50 -35.60 27.75
CA PRO A 338 16.99 -36.96 27.52
C PRO A 338 17.79 -37.76 26.47
N LEU A 339 18.19 -37.10 25.38
CA LEU A 339 18.97 -37.73 24.31
C LEU A 339 20.42 -38.07 24.74
N CYS A 340 21.02 -37.27 25.63
CA CYS A 340 22.32 -37.61 26.22
C CYS A 340 22.19 -38.78 27.18
N ALA A 341 21.14 -38.82 28.01
CA ALA A 341 20.90 -39.90 28.96
C ALA A 341 20.70 -41.27 28.30
N LEU A 342 20.11 -41.30 27.09
CA LEU A 342 19.94 -42.51 26.28
C LEU A 342 21.22 -42.92 25.53
N GLY A 343 22.19 -42.02 25.38
CA GLY A 343 23.43 -42.28 24.65
C GLY A 343 24.46 -43.08 25.46
N ASN A 344 25.45 -43.66 24.76
CA ASN A 344 26.58 -44.38 25.35
C ASN A 344 27.87 -43.55 25.39
N ASN A 345 27.78 -42.23 25.33
CA ASN A 345 28.94 -41.34 25.31
C ASN A 345 29.22 -40.71 26.69
N ALA A 346 30.32 -39.97 26.79
CA ALA A 346 30.75 -39.31 28.03
C ALA A 346 29.74 -38.30 28.61
N ASN A 347 28.73 -37.88 27.85
CA ASN A 347 27.71 -36.94 28.31
C ASN A 347 26.49 -37.63 28.95
N LYS A 348 26.46 -38.96 29.06
CA LYS A 348 25.33 -39.73 29.61
C LYS A 348 24.86 -39.29 30.99
N THR A 349 25.78 -38.79 31.81
CA THR A 349 25.54 -38.31 33.18
C THR A 349 25.76 -36.80 33.34
N ARG A 350 26.00 -36.07 32.24
CA ARG A 350 26.30 -34.63 32.29
C ARG A 350 25.05 -33.83 32.61
N ILE A 351 25.12 -32.99 33.64
CA ILE A 351 24.13 -31.97 33.93
C ILE A 351 24.55 -30.67 33.23
N TYR A 352 23.79 -30.26 32.22
CA TYR A 352 24.00 -29.02 31.46
C TYR A 352 23.40 -27.84 32.20
N LYS A 353 24.03 -26.67 32.13
CA LYS A 353 23.44 -25.41 32.61
C LYS A 353 22.31 -24.96 31.69
N LEU A 354 21.38 -24.16 32.21
CA LEU A 354 20.28 -23.58 31.40
C LEU A 354 20.79 -22.87 30.13
N SER A 355 21.92 -22.16 30.21
CA SER A 355 22.53 -21.47 29.05
C SER A 355 23.14 -22.39 27.99
N GLU A 356 23.28 -23.68 28.29
CA GLU A 356 23.79 -24.72 27.38
C GLU A 356 22.67 -25.57 26.76
N MET A 357 21.41 -25.26 27.11
CA MET A 357 20.23 -25.99 26.67
C MET A 357 19.24 -25.07 25.97
N ASP A 358 18.42 -25.65 25.11
CA ASP A 358 17.30 -25.01 24.45
C ASP A 358 16.03 -25.82 24.73
N ALA A 359 14.89 -25.13 24.80
CA ALA A 359 13.59 -25.79 24.92
C ALA A 359 13.11 -26.24 23.54
N ASP A 360 12.55 -27.43 23.49
CA ASP A 360 12.00 -28.07 22.29
C ASP A 360 10.75 -28.85 22.67
N HIS A 361 9.92 -29.17 21.67
CA HIS A 361 8.73 -29.97 21.90
C HIS A 361 9.09 -31.46 21.90
N VAL A 362 8.57 -32.19 22.89
CA VAL A 362 8.66 -33.67 22.93
C VAL A 362 7.97 -34.25 21.69
N THR A 363 6.72 -33.85 21.48
CA THR A 363 6.00 -34.04 20.23
C THR A 363 6.06 -32.74 19.46
N ALA A 364 6.74 -32.72 18.30
CA ALA A 364 6.84 -31.53 17.47
C ALA A 364 5.45 -30.91 17.20
N TRP A 365 5.35 -29.58 17.23
CA TRP A 365 4.12 -28.85 16.87
C TRP A 365 3.57 -29.32 15.51
N SER A 366 4.49 -29.58 14.58
CA SER A 366 4.27 -30.14 13.25
C SER A 366 3.58 -31.50 13.19
N LYS A 367 3.47 -32.21 14.32
CA LYS A 367 2.80 -33.50 14.50
C LYS A 367 1.61 -33.40 15.47
N GLY A 368 1.12 -32.19 15.73
CA GLY A 368 0.00 -31.93 16.64
C GLY A 368 0.41 -31.75 18.11
N GLY A 369 1.69 -31.56 18.41
CA GLY A 369 2.14 -31.31 19.77
C GLY A 369 1.86 -29.88 20.24
N ALA A 370 1.11 -29.73 21.33
CA ALA A 370 0.80 -28.41 21.89
C ALA A 370 2.05 -27.70 22.43
N THR A 371 2.11 -26.36 22.35
CA THR A 371 3.14 -25.55 23.01
C THR A 371 2.78 -25.35 24.49
N SER A 372 2.85 -26.43 25.29
CA SER A 372 2.55 -26.43 26.72
C SER A 372 3.73 -26.91 27.58
N MET A 373 3.69 -26.64 28.88
CA MET A 373 4.72 -27.08 29.83
C MET A 373 4.91 -28.61 29.83
N GLU A 374 3.84 -29.37 29.60
CA GLU A 374 3.85 -30.83 29.54
C GLU A 374 4.62 -31.34 28.32
N ASN A 375 4.51 -30.64 27.19
CA ASN A 375 5.20 -30.99 25.94
C ASN A 375 6.56 -30.29 25.77
N CYS A 376 6.99 -29.50 26.76
CA CYS A 376 8.29 -28.81 26.77
C CYS A 376 9.38 -29.74 27.33
N GLU A 377 10.42 -30.00 26.53
CA GLU A 377 11.66 -30.62 26.98
C GLU A 377 12.87 -29.72 26.76
N MET A 378 13.86 -29.83 27.65
CA MET A 378 15.16 -29.17 27.47
C MET A 378 16.15 -30.14 26.83
N LEU A 379 16.72 -29.74 25.69
CA LEU A 379 17.79 -30.46 25.00
C LEU A 379 19.09 -29.66 25.07
N CYS A 380 20.24 -30.34 25.13
CA CYS A 380 21.51 -29.64 24.96
C CYS A 380 21.57 -29.04 23.54
N LYS A 381 22.25 -27.90 23.38
CA LYS A 381 22.32 -27.18 22.10
C LYS A 381 22.71 -28.05 20.90
N THR A 382 23.59 -29.03 21.11
CA THR A 382 24.00 -29.97 20.06
C THR A 382 22.85 -30.86 19.61
N HIS A 383 22.11 -31.46 20.55
CA HIS A 383 20.97 -32.32 20.23
C HIS A 383 19.79 -31.52 19.67
N ASN A 384 19.52 -30.32 20.20
CA ASN A 384 18.48 -29.46 19.67
C ASN A 384 18.76 -29.10 18.19
N ARG A 385 19.99 -28.69 17.88
CA ARG A 385 20.41 -28.40 16.50
C ARG A 385 20.35 -29.63 15.59
N SER A 386 20.64 -30.82 16.12
CA SER A 386 20.61 -32.07 15.36
C SER A 386 19.19 -32.55 15.06
N LYS A 387 18.19 -32.15 15.86
CA LYS A 387 16.77 -32.50 15.64
C LYS A 387 16.17 -31.81 14.41
N GLY A 388 16.83 -30.77 13.87
CA GLY A 388 16.47 -30.16 12.59
C GLY A 388 15.18 -29.34 12.58
N ASN A 389 14.51 -29.16 13.72
CA ASN A 389 13.33 -28.32 13.87
C ASN A 389 13.75 -26.84 13.91
N ARG A 390 13.92 -26.21 12.74
CA ARG A 390 13.92 -24.76 12.58
C ARG A 390 12.68 -24.31 11.83
#